data_AF-V4SYT8-F1
#
_entry.id   AF-V4SYT8-F1
#
_cell.length_a   1.000
_cell.length_b   1.000
_cell.length_c   1.000
_cell.angle_alpha   90.00
_cell.angle_beta   90.00
_cell.angle_gamma   90.00
#
_symmetry.space_group_name_H-M   'P 1'
#
loop_
_entity.id
_entity.type
_entity.pdbx_description
1 polymer ?
#
loop_
_entity_poly.entity_id
_entity_poly.type
_entity_poly.pdbx_seq_one_letter_code
_entity_poly.pdbx_strand_id
1 'polypeptide(L)'
;MGSGNNSSSSSDAASSLMVAVAEIQRNNTTSSEEQVSSAIRAQIASHPLYPKLLQAYIDCQKVGASPEIANVLDDIRREGDVSNRNWVVSSCCWGADPELDEFMGTYCDILVKYKSDLSKPYDEASSFLNNMETQLSNLCNVVSRSHGS
;
A
#
# COMPACT_ATOMS: atom_id res chain seq x y z
N MET A 1 -53.48 46.52 23.20
CA MET A 1 -52.90 45.28 23.78
C MET A 1 -53.88 44.17 23.45
N GLY A 2 -53.66 43.14 22.65
CA GLY A 2 -52.52 42.59 21.93
C GLY A 2 -52.95 41.14 21.65
N SER A 3 -53.00 40.71 20.39
CA SER A 3 -53.23 39.29 20.06
C SER A 3 -52.24 38.86 18.98
N GLY A 4 -51.22 38.12 19.42
CA GLY A 4 -50.55 37.11 18.59
C GLY A 4 -51.52 35.93 18.33
N ASN A 5 -51.23 34.96 17.46
CA ASN A 5 -49.95 34.37 17.15
C ASN A 5 -49.90 33.89 15.69
N ASN A 6 -48.79 34.25 15.06
CA ASN A 6 -47.91 33.50 14.16
C ASN A 6 -48.07 31.97 13.97
N SER A 7 -48.14 31.61 12.68
CA SER A 7 -47.22 30.72 11.94
C SER A 7 -47.23 29.20 12.12
N SER A 8 -47.87 28.53 11.15
CA SER A 8 -47.38 27.40 10.32
C SER A 8 -46.31 26.45 10.88
N SER A 9 -46.75 25.25 11.24
CA SER A 9 -45.94 24.05 11.61
C SER A 9 -45.85 23.06 10.43
N SER A 10 -45.05 23.36 9.41
CA SER A 10 -44.87 22.47 8.24
C SER A 10 -43.41 22.25 7.82
N SER A 11 -42.44 22.81 8.55
CA SER A 11 -41.00 22.80 8.21
C SER A 11 -40.23 21.54 8.60
N ASP A 12 -40.74 20.78 9.57
CA ASP A 12 -39.90 19.80 10.29
C ASP A 12 -39.83 18.45 9.56
N ALA A 13 -40.90 18.07 8.84
CA ALA A 13 -40.94 16.86 8.03
C ALA A 13 -40.11 17.00 6.73
N ALA A 14 -40.11 18.19 6.12
CA ALA A 14 -39.31 18.47 4.92
C ALA A 14 -37.80 18.47 5.23
N SER A 15 -37.40 19.00 6.39
CA SER A 15 -36.01 18.96 6.85
C SER A 15 -35.53 17.53 7.11
N SER A 16 -36.37 16.69 7.72
CA SER A 16 -36.02 15.28 7.99
C SER A 16 -35.86 14.46 6.69
N LEU A 17 -36.70 14.70 5.68
CA LEU A 17 -36.57 14.05 4.37
C LEU A 17 -35.31 14.50 3.62
N MET A 18 -34.94 15.78 3.71
CA MET A 18 -33.73 16.30 3.07
C MET A 18 -32.45 15.71 3.69
N VAL A 19 -32.45 15.49 5.02
CA VAL A 19 -31.34 14.80 5.72
C VAL A 19 -31.25 13.33 5.29
N ALA A 20 -32.37 12.61 5.25
CA ALA A 20 -32.38 11.21 4.80
C ALA A 20 -31.97 11.05 3.33
N VAL A 21 -32.42 11.95 2.43
CA VAL A 21 -31.99 11.97 1.02
C VAL A 21 -30.51 12.28 0.90
N ALA A 22 -29.97 13.21 1.70
CA ALA A 22 -28.54 13.53 1.72
C ALA A 22 -27.66 12.38 2.26
N GLU A 23 -28.16 11.56 3.18
CA GLU A 23 -27.48 10.33 3.66
C GLU A 23 -27.56 9.19 2.64
N ILE A 24 -28.71 8.96 2.01
CA ILE A 24 -28.87 7.97 0.93
C ILE A 24 -27.95 8.33 -0.25
N GLN A 25 -27.87 9.61 -0.61
CA GLN A 25 -26.99 10.08 -1.69
C GLN A 25 -25.52 9.90 -1.31
N ARG A 26 -25.11 10.23 -0.06
CA ARG A 26 -23.74 10.05 0.42
C ARG A 26 -23.30 8.59 0.44
N ASN A 27 -24.14 7.69 0.95
CA ASN A 27 -23.84 6.24 1.00
C ASN A 27 -23.79 5.60 -0.39
N ASN A 28 -24.51 6.15 -1.37
CA ASN A 28 -24.49 5.64 -2.74
C ASN A 28 -23.24 6.10 -3.52
N THR A 29 -22.72 7.30 -3.24
CA THR A 29 -21.42 7.73 -3.81
C THR A 29 -20.25 6.90 -3.28
N THR A 30 -20.23 6.59 -1.98
CA THR A 30 -19.13 5.82 -1.37
C THR A 30 -19.12 4.34 -1.78
N SER A 31 -20.29 3.75 -2.00
CA SER A 31 -20.41 2.39 -2.54
C SER A 31 -19.96 2.29 -4.01
N SER A 32 -20.12 3.37 -4.78
CA SER A 32 -19.76 3.42 -6.19
C SER A 32 -18.24 3.54 -6.40
N GLU A 33 -17.56 4.38 -5.63
CA GLU A 33 -16.10 4.55 -5.68
C GLU A 33 -15.34 3.28 -5.25
N GLU A 34 -15.85 2.53 -4.26
CA GLU A 34 -15.30 1.23 -3.88
C GLU A 34 -15.46 0.18 -4.99
N GLN A 35 -16.60 0.16 -5.68
CA GLN A 35 -16.83 -0.72 -6.82
C GLN A 35 -15.87 -0.42 -7.97
N VAL A 36 -15.71 0.86 -8.34
CA VAL A 36 -14.74 1.27 -9.37
C VAL A 36 -13.32 0.88 -8.96
N SER A 37 -12.95 1.11 -7.71
CA SER A 37 -11.64 0.71 -7.16
C SER A 37 -11.43 -0.80 -7.16
N SER A 38 -12.49 -1.58 -6.93
CA SER A 38 -12.45 -3.04 -7.00
C SER A 38 -12.25 -3.55 -8.43
N ALA A 39 -12.90 -2.91 -9.41
CA ALA A 39 -12.76 -3.24 -10.83
C ALA A 39 -11.35 -2.94 -11.33
N ILE A 40 -10.78 -1.78 -10.99
CA ILE A 40 -9.40 -1.42 -11.33
C ILE A 40 -8.42 -2.42 -10.71
N ARG A 41 -8.59 -2.77 -9.44
CA ARG A 41 -7.75 -3.79 -8.78
C ARG A 41 -7.85 -5.15 -9.47
N ALA A 42 -9.04 -5.55 -9.91
CA ALA A 42 -9.23 -6.79 -10.65
C ALA A 42 -8.56 -6.74 -12.03
N GLN A 43 -8.63 -5.61 -12.74
CA GLN A 43 -7.92 -5.41 -14.01
C GLN A 43 -6.39 -5.49 -13.82
N ILE A 44 -5.85 -4.84 -12.80
CA ILE A 44 -4.43 -4.91 -12.45
C ILE A 44 -4.02 -6.35 -12.09
N ALA A 45 -4.78 -7.04 -11.23
CA ALA A 45 -4.48 -8.40 -10.79
C ALA A 45 -4.57 -9.43 -11.93
N SER A 46 -5.38 -9.16 -12.94
CA SER A 46 -5.54 -9.96 -14.15
C SER A 46 -4.62 -9.49 -15.29
N HIS A 47 -3.65 -8.63 -15.03
CA HIS A 47 -2.74 -8.16 -16.07
C HIS A 47 -1.53 -9.10 -16.22
N PRO A 48 -1.04 -9.39 -17.45
CA PRO A 48 0.14 -10.25 -17.68
C PRO A 48 1.42 -9.77 -16.96
N LEU A 49 1.56 -8.44 -16.77
CA LEU A 49 2.68 -7.84 -16.03
C LEU A 49 2.51 -7.84 -14.51
N TYR A 50 1.36 -8.27 -13.97
CA TYR A 50 1.11 -8.27 -12.52
C TYR A 50 2.16 -9.04 -11.70
N PRO A 51 2.64 -10.23 -12.12
CA PRO A 51 3.70 -10.93 -11.38
C PRO A 51 5.01 -10.13 -11.32
N LYS A 52 5.38 -9.47 -12.42
CA LYS A 52 6.57 -8.60 -12.48
C LYS A 52 6.41 -7.38 -11.56
N LEU A 53 5.24 -6.77 -11.59
CA LEU A 53 4.88 -5.65 -10.71
C LEU A 53 4.99 -6.04 -9.24
N LEU A 54 4.38 -7.16 -8.85
CA LEU A 54 4.39 -7.66 -7.47
C LEU A 54 5.82 -7.98 -7.02
N GLN A 55 6.63 -8.59 -7.88
CA GLN A 55 8.04 -8.87 -7.60
C GLN A 55 8.83 -7.58 -7.35
N ALA A 56 8.69 -6.57 -8.23
CA ALA A 56 9.39 -5.29 -8.06
C ALA A 56 8.97 -4.58 -6.76
N TYR A 57 7.68 -4.66 -6.41
CA TYR A 57 7.15 -4.10 -5.17
C TYR A 57 7.74 -4.81 -3.93
N ILE A 58 7.72 -6.15 -3.92
CA ILE A 58 8.29 -6.95 -2.83
C ILE A 58 9.77 -6.66 -2.67
N ASP A 59 10.53 -6.63 -3.77
CA ASP A 59 11.96 -6.32 -3.73
C ASP A 59 12.26 -4.94 -3.16
N CYS A 60 11.39 -3.97 -3.40
CA CYS A 60 11.48 -2.65 -2.81
C CYS A 60 11.18 -2.68 -1.30
N GLN A 61 10.16 -3.41 -0.87
CA GLN A 61 9.79 -3.56 0.55
C GLN A 61 10.84 -4.33 1.36
N LYS A 62 11.64 -5.19 0.70
CA LYS A 62 12.73 -5.92 1.35
C LYS A 62 13.93 -5.03 1.69
N VAL A 63 14.04 -3.82 1.13
CA VAL A 63 15.14 -2.90 1.47
C VAL A 63 14.99 -2.48 2.93
N GLY A 64 15.96 -2.85 3.76
CA GLY A 64 15.95 -2.57 5.19
C GLY A 64 14.99 -3.41 6.04
N ALA A 65 14.29 -4.39 5.44
CA ALA A 65 13.42 -5.30 6.17
C ALA A 65 14.23 -6.26 7.06
N SER A 66 13.67 -6.64 8.21
CA SER A 66 14.22 -7.72 9.02
C SER A 66 14.09 -9.07 8.28
N PRO A 67 14.88 -10.09 8.65
CA PRO A 67 14.78 -11.42 8.04
C PRO A 67 13.37 -12.03 8.15
N GLU A 68 12.66 -11.77 9.26
CA GLU A 68 11.29 -12.23 9.45
C GLU A 68 10.32 -11.62 8.43
N ILE A 69 10.36 -10.30 8.25
CA ILE A 69 9.51 -9.59 7.28
C ILE A 69 9.87 -10.00 5.86
N ALA A 70 11.17 -10.14 5.56
CA ALA A 70 11.64 -10.59 4.25
C ALA A 70 11.10 -11.99 3.89
N ASN A 71 11.03 -12.91 4.87
CA ASN A 71 10.47 -14.24 4.67
C ASN A 71 8.95 -14.19 4.41
N VAL A 72 8.20 -13.39 5.18
CA VAL A 72 6.76 -13.19 4.94
C VAL A 72 6.50 -12.66 3.54
N LEU A 73 7.32 -11.71 3.07
CA LEU A 73 7.23 -11.20 1.70
C LEU A 73 7.55 -12.29 0.65
N ASP A 74 8.51 -13.16 0.92
CA ASP A 74 8.81 -14.30 0.05
C ASP A 74 7.69 -15.35 0.04
N ASP A 75 6.93 -15.48 1.13
CA ASP A 75 5.72 -16.33 1.20
C ASP A 75 4.59 -15.78 0.33
N ILE A 76 4.31 -14.48 0.45
CA ILE A 76 3.31 -13.79 -0.38
C ILE A 76 3.63 -13.96 -1.87
N ARG A 77 4.91 -13.84 -2.24
CA ARG A 77 5.34 -14.09 -3.63
C ARG A 77 4.99 -15.50 -4.10
N ARG A 78 5.24 -16.52 -3.27
CA ARG A 78 4.97 -17.92 -3.65
C ARG A 78 3.48 -18.19 -3.79
N GLU A 79 2.65 -17.63 -2.90
CA GLU A 79 1.19 -17.75 -3.00
C GLU A 79 0.66 -17.12 -4.29
N GLY A 80 1.22 -15.97 -4.68
CA GLY A 80 0.93 -15.31 -5.95
C GLY A 80 1.28 -16.18 -7.18
N ASP A 81 2.43 -16.86 -7.16
CA ASP A 81 2.86 -17.75 -8.26
C ASP A 81 1.98 -19.00 -8.39
N VAL A 82 1.55 -19.59 -7.27
CA VAL A 82 0.63 -20.75 -7.26
C VAL A 82 -0.73 -20.37 -7.83
N SER A 83 -1.24 -19.19 -7.48
CA SER A 83 -2.49 -18.65 -8.04
C SER A 83 -2.36 -18.32 -9.54
N ASN A 84 -1.15 -18.00 -10.00
CA ASN A 84 -0.84 -17.67 -11.40
C ASN A 84 -0.74 -18.92 -12.30
N ARG A 85 -0.50 -20.13 -11.78
CA ARG A 85 -0.44 -21.35 -12.63
C ARG A 85 -1.76 -21.68 -13.33
N ASN A 86 -2.88 -21.14 -12.86
CA ASN A 86 -4.19 -21.21 -13.52
C ASN A 86 -4.37 -20.15 -14.64
N TRP A 87 -3.41 -19.24 -14.81
CA TRP A 87 -3.44 -18.08 -15.72
C TRP A 87 -2.87 -18.35 -17.12
N VAL A 88 -2.29 -19.53 -17.38
CA VAL A 88 -1.73 -19.91 -18.69
C VAL A 88 -2.76 -19.83 -19.84
N VAL A 89 -4.05 -19.64 -19.53
CA VAL A 89 -5.15 -19.43 -20.49
C VAL A 89 -5.47 -17.94 -20.79
N SER A 90 -4.91 -16.97 -20.06
CA SER A 90 -5.35 -15.56 -20.10
C SER A 90 -4.38 -14.59 -20.80
N SER A 91 -3.56 -15.07 -21.74
CA SER A 91 -2.76 -14.21 -22.64
C SER A 91 -3.62 -13.27 -23.54
N CYS A 92 -4.94 -13.26 -23.38
CA CYS A 92 -5.90 -12.60 -24.27
C CYS A 92 -6.01 -11.07 -24.09
N CYS A 93 -5.38 -10.48 -23.07
CA CYS A 93 -5.63 -9.08 -22.69
C CYS A 93 -4.43 -8.14 -22.87
N TRP A 94 -3.26 -8.63 -23.30
CA TRP A 94 -2.13 -7.73 -23.58
C TRP A 94 -2.47 -6.89 -24.83
N GLY A 95 -2.41 -5.56 -24.73
CA GLY A 95 -2.84 -4.66 -25.79
C GLY A 95 -4.35 -4.37 -25.83
N ALA A 96 -5.14 -4.90 -24.89
CA ALA A 96 -6.57 -4.59 -24.79
C ALA A 96 -6.81 -3.18 -24.19
N ASP A 97 -5.88 -2.71 -23.38
CA ASP A 97 -5.89 -1.39 -22.75
C ASP A 97 -4.46 -0.81 -22.76
N PRO A 98 -4.10 0.00 -23.77
CA PRO A 98 -2.76 0.58 -23.89
C PRO A 98 -2.37 1.48 -22.71
N GLU A 99 -3.33 2.14 -22.07
CA GLU A 99 -3.07 3.00 -20.91
C GLU A 99 -2.69 2.15 -19.69
N LEU A 100 -3.40 1.05 -19.47
CA LEU A 100 -3.06 0.09 -18.42
C LEU A 100 -1.71 -0.60 -18.71
N ASP A 101 -1.44 -0.96 -19.96
CA ASP A 101 -0.17 -1.56 -20.38
C ASP A 101 1.02 -0.64 -20.04
N GLU A 102 0.91 0.65 -20.41
CA GLU A 102 1.91 1.67 -20.13
C GLU A 102 2.06 1.90 -18.61
N PHE A 103 0.95 1.98 -17.88
CA PHE A 103 0.96 2.12 -16.42
C PHE A 103 1.70 0.96 -15.75
N MET A 104 1.36 -0.28 -16.10
CA MET A 104 1.95 -1.48 -15.51
C MET A 104 3.46 -1.54 -15.79
N GLY A 105 3.90 -1.22 -17.02
CA GLY A 105 5.30 -1.15 -17.39
C GLY A 105 6.06 -0.05 -16.63
N THR A 106 5.55 1.18 -16.71
CA THR A 106 6.16 2.36 -16.08
C THR A 106 6.28 2.19 -14.57
N TYR A 107 5.25 1.67 -13.91
CA TYR A 107 5.26 1.51 -12.46
C TYR A 107 6.26 0.42 -12.01
N CYS A 108 6.44 -0.66 -12.79
CA CYS A 108 7.53 -1.60 -12.55
C CYS A 108 8.89 -0.90 -12.56
N ASP A 109 9.14 -0.07 -13.57
CA ASP A 109 10.43 0.63 -13.73
C ASP A 109 10.66 1.65 -12.61
N ILE A 110 9.60 2.36 -12.19
CA ILE A 110 9.63 3.26 -11.03
C ILE A 110 10.00 2.49 -9.76
N LEU A 111 9.42 1.32 -9.50
CA LEU A 111 9.73 0.51 -8.32
C LEU A 111 11.17 0.01 -8.33
N VAL A 112 11.68 -0.43 -9.49
CA VAL A 112 13.08 -0.85 -9.64
C VAL A 112 14.03 0.30 -9.34
N LYS A 113 13.74 1.48 -9.89
CA LYS A 113 14.52 2.69 -9.61
C LYS A 113 14.43 3.07 -8.13
N TYR A 114 13.24 3.06 -7.55
CA TYR A 114 13.01 3.41 -6.16
C TYR A 114 13.77 2.47 -5.21
N LYS A 115 13.77 1.17 -5.46
CA LYS A 115 14.61 0.20 -4.73
C LYS A 115 16.10 0.59 -4.78
N SER A 116 16.61 0.92 -5.98
CA SER A 116 18.00 1.35 -6.15
C SER A 116 18.31 2.61 -5.36
N ASP A 117 17.42 3.60 -5.43
CA ASP A 117 17.55 4.88 -4.74
C ASP A 117 17.50 4.71 -3.21
N LEU A 118 16.72 3.74 -2.71
CA LEU A 118 16.65 3.41 -1.29
C LEU A 118 17.85 2.58 -0.80
N SER A 119 18.43 1.72 -1.64
CA SER A 119 19.45 0.76 -1.16
C SER A 119 20.66 1.46 -0.53
N LYS A 120 21.17 2.52 -1.17
CA LYS A 120 22.34 3.27 -0.70
C LYS A 120 22.15 3.89 0.70
N PRO A 121 21.12 4.71 0.98
CA PRO A 121 20.96 5.29 2.31
C PRO A 121 20.74 4.23 3.40
N TYR A 122 20.12 3.10 3.08
CA TYR A 122 19.99 1.98 4.02
C TYR A 122 21.32 1.32 4.33
N ASP A 123 22.14 1.04 3.32
CA ASP A 123 23.47 0.43 3.48
C ASP A 123 24.40 1.36 4.29
N GLU A 124 24.38 2.66 3.98
CA GLU A 124 25.15 3.67 4.69
C GLU A 124 24.74 3.78 6.17
N ALA A 125 23.43 3.82 6.45
CA ALA A 125 22.92 3.86 7.82
C ALA A 125 23.25 2.57 8.59
N SER A 126 23.08 1.40 7.97
CA SER A 126 23.42 0.12 8.59
C SER A 126 24.92 0.04 8.90
N SER A 127 25.77 0.43 7.95
CA SER A 127 27.23 0.48 8.17
C SER A 127 27.61 1.45 9.30
N PHE A 128 26.97 2.62 9.37
CA PHE A 128 27.22 3.59 10.42
C PHE A 128 26.85 3.03 11.81
N LEU A 129 25.65 2.42 11.92
CA LEU A 129 25.18 1.83 13.18
C LEU A 129 26.06 0.65 13.63
N ASN A 130 26.44 -0.25 12.71
CA ASN A 130 27.33 -1.37 13.02
C ASN A 130 28.72 -0.89 13.49
N ASN A 131 29.22 0.21 12.93
CA ASN A 131 30.46 0.83 13.37
C ASN A 131 30.32 1.38 14.80
N MET A 132 29.25 2.13 15.08
CA MET A 132 28.98 2.62 16.43
C MET A 132 28.82 1.49 17.44
N GLU A 133 28.09 0.43 17.10
CA GLU A 133 27.92 -0.76 17.95
C GLU A 133 29.28 -1.40 18.27
N THR A 134 30.15 -1.51 17.27
CA THR A 134 31.52 -2.04 17.46
C THR A 134 32.35 -1.15 18.39
N GLN A 135 32.28 0.18 18.24
CA GLN A 135 32.99 1.10 19.13
C GLN A 135 32.48 1.00 20.58
N LEU A 136 31.16 0.96 20.78
CA LEU A 136 30.54 0.87 22.10
C LEU A 136 30.84 -0.47 22.79
N SER A 137 30.74 -1.59 22.07
CA SER A 137 31.06 -2.91 22.62
C SER A 137 32.52 -3.03 23.07
N ASN A 138 33.46 -2.44 22.32
CA ASN A 138 34.86 -2.37 22.71
C ASN A 138 35.07 -1.59 24.01
N LEU A 139 34.41 -0.43 24.17
CA LEU A 139 34.48 0.35 25.41
C LEU A 139 33.96 -0.42 26.62
N CYS A 140 32.83 -1.11 26.47
CA CYS A 140 32.27 -1.98 27.51
C CYS A 140 33.26 -3.09 27.89
N ASN A 141 33.86 -3.76 26.91
CA ASN A 141 34.83 -4.82 27.14
C ASN A 141 36.12 -4.31 27.82
N VAL A 142 36.56 -3.09 27.54
CA VAL A 142 37.72 -2.47 28.22
C VAL A 142 37.39 -2.15 29.68
N VAL A 143 36.20 -1.58 29.96
CA VAL A 143 35.74 -1.28 31.32
C VAL A 143 35.57 -2.52 32.18
N SER A 144 35.08 -3.62 31.62
CA SER A 144 34.94 -4.90 32.35
C SER A 144 36.30 -5.52 32.71
N ARG A 145 37.36 -5.24 31.95
CA ARG A 145 38.71 -5.73 32.25
C ARG A 145 39.43 -4.89 33.30
N SER A 146 39.07 -3.60 33.46
CA SER A 146 39.70 -2.72 34.44
C SER A 146 39.13 -2.81 35.86
N HIS A 147 37.94 -3.39 36.04
CA HIS A 147 37.28 -3.56 37.36
C HIS A 147 37.50 -4.95 37.99
N GLY A 148 38.21 -5.85 37.31
CA GLY A 148 38.50 -7.21 37.79
C GLY A 148 39.96 -7.43 38.24
N SER A 149 40.72 -6.37 38.54
CA SER A 149 42.09 -6.43 39.05
C SER A 149 42.22 -5.71 40.38
#